data_AF-A0A930TMB1-F1
#
_entry.id   AF-A0A930TMB1-F1
#
_cell.length_a   1.000
_cell.length_b   1.000
_cell.length_c   1.000
_cell.angle_alpha   90.00
_cell.angle_beta   90.00
_cell.angle_gamma   90.00
#
_symmetry.space_group_name_H-M   'P 1'
#
loop_
_entity.id
_entity.type
_entity.pdbx_description
1 polymer ?
#
loop_
_entity_poly.entity_id
_entity_poly.type
_entity_poly.pdbx_seq_one_letter_code
_entity_poly.pdbx_strand_id
1 'polypeptide(L)'
;MQLRGFFDDIVDGVVDIFDDVTDEIIDNIDNDIDNFIDDFDDISDIFNDSNNDDNDDRKDQDQDNDQNGSDRGQRRGSRGNDTIVGSNRNETLRGLQGDDRIDGRNGNDTLLGGAGDDTLLGNNGNDRLLGESGDDALSGGDGRDRLEGGSGNDVLVGGRGNDALNGGNGRDTLFGGNTGRDILLGAGGSDTFVAQRRAGLDQVVDYQDGQDRIQLEGLAFRQLVLTQQTNGTLISIGTDPLLFLNGVAATALTSGDFVVG
;
A
#
# COMPACT_ATOMS: atom_id res chain seq x y z
N MET A 1 -50.93 -17.86 50.83
CA MET A 1 -50.83 -18.18 49.39
C MET A 1 -50.41 -16.92 48.65
N GLN A 2 -49.12 -16.54 48.68
CA GLN A 2 -48.51 -15.54 47.78
C GLN A 2 -46.97 -15.66 47.85
N LEU A 3 -46.44 -16.85 47.53
CA LEU A 3 -44.99 -17.10 47.38
C LEU A 3 -44.65 -17.70 46.00
N ARG A 4 -45.64 -17.80 45.10
CA ARG A 4 -45.46 -18.27 43.72
C ARG A 4 -45.18 -17.17 42.71
N GLY A 5 -45.36 -15.90 43.07
CA GLY A 5 -45.16 -14.76 42.15
C GLY A 5 -43.81 -14.04 42.28
N PHE A 6 -42.90 -14.50 43.15
CA PHE A 6 -41.57 -13.89 43.31
C PHE A 6 -40.45 -14.74 42.70
N PHE A 7 -40.75 -15.98 42.30
CA PHE A 7 -39.78 -16.86 41.64
C PHE A 7 -39.81 -16.72 40.11
N ASP A 8 -40.96 -16.37 39.50
CA ASP A 8 -41.04 -16.20 38.04
C ASP A 8 -40.27 -14.95 37.56
N ASP A 9 -40.34 -13.82 38.27
CA ASP A 9 -39.59 -12.60 37.90
C ASP A 9 -38.06 -12.71 38.07
N ILE A 10 -37.56 -13.67 38.87
CA ILE A 10 -36.13 -13.95 39.01
C ILE A 10 -35.63 -14.89 37.92
N VAL A 11 -36.49 -15.80 37.43
CA VAL A 11 -36.11 -16.72 36.35
C VAL A 11 -36.04 -15.97 35.02
N ASP A 12 -36.96 -15.05 34.74
CA ASP A 12 -36.92 -14.26 33.50
C ASP A 12 -35.73 -13.27 33.46
N GLY A 13 -35.34 -12.67 34.60
CA GLY A 13 -34.16 -11.79 34.65
C GLY A 13 -32.81 -12.50 34.64
N VAL A 14 -32.75 -13.80 34.93
CA VAL A 14 -31.51 -14.60 34.85
C VAL A 14 -31.33 -15.21 33.47
N VAL A 15 -32.42 -15.48 32.73
CA VAL A 15 -32.36 -15.95 31.34
C VAL A 15 -31.78 -14.87 30.41
N ASP A 16 -32.12 -13.59 30.62
CA ASP A 16 -31.56 -12.48 29.83
C ASP A 16 -30.06 -12.20 30.10
N ILE A 17 -29.49 -12.66 31.22
CA ILE A 17 -28.06 -12.51 31.51
C ILE A 17 -27.22 -13.63 30.85
N PHE A 18 -27.84 -14.78 30.54
CA PHE A 18 -27.13 -15.87 29.87
C PHE A 18 -27.11 -15.73 28.34
N ASP A 19 -28.09 -15.05 27.74
CA ASP A 19 -28.09 -14.79 26.29
C ASP A 19 -27.14 -13.63 25.91
N ASP A 20 -26.92 -12.64 26.78
CA ASP A 20 -26.03 -11.49 26.49
C ASP A 20 -24.54 -11.82 26.70
N VAL A 21 -24.21 -12.85 27.49
CA VAL A 21 -22.83 -13.32 27.69
C VAL A 21 -22.39 -14.31 26.60
N THR A 22 -23.33 -14.95 25.90
CA THR A 22 -22.98 -15.83 24.77
C THR A 22 -22.54 -15.06 23.54
N ASP A 23 -23.11 -13.89 23.28
CA ASP A 23 -22.77 -13.11 22.07
C ASP A 23 -21.38 -12.47 22.17
N GLU A 24 -20.96 -11.97 23.35
CA GLU A 24 -19.62 -11.37 23.53
C GLU A 24 -18.49 -12.42 23.57
N ILE A 25 -18.79 -13.68 23.93
CA ILE A 25 -17.82 -14.80 23.89
C ILE A 25 -17.75 -15.42 22.48
N ILE A 26 -18.85 -15.45 21.73
CA ILE A 26 -18.88 -15.93 20.34
C ILE A 26 -18.10 -14.96 19.43
N ASP A 27 -18.25 -13.65 19.62
CA ASP A 27 -17.51 -12.63 18.84
C ASP A 27 -15.98 -12.68 19.07
N ASN A 28 -15.53 -13.15 20.25
CA ASN A 28 -14.10 -13.33 20.52
C ASN A 28 -13.56 -14.67 20.00
N ILE A 29 -14.42 -15.66 19.75
CA ILE A 29 -14.01 -16.94 19.16
C ILE A 29 -14.00 -16.86 17.63
N ASP A 30 -14.92 -16.11 17.01
CA ASP A 30 -14.95 -15.92 15.55
C ASP A 30 -13.72 -15.15 15.04
N ASN A 31 -13.21 -14.16 15.79
CA ASN A 31 -12.01 -13.40 15.40
C ASN A 31 -10.69 -14.19 15.53
N ASP A 32 -10.62 -15.20 16.42
CA ASP A 32 -9.43 -16.05 16.54
C ASP A 32 -9.48 -17.26 15.59
N ILE A 33 -10.68 -17.72 15.20
CA ILE A 33 -10.85 -18.80 14.21
C ILE A 33 -10.56 -18.31 12.80
N ASP A 34 -10.95 -17.09 12.43
CA ASP A 34 -10.65 -16.54 11.09
C ASP A 34 -9.13 -16.39 10.86
N ASN A 35 -8.36 -16.03 11.90
CA ASN A 35 -6.89 -15.98 11.83
C ASN A 35 -6.21 -17.37 11.86
N PHE A 36 -6.93 -18.43 12.27
CA PHE A 36 -6.41 -19.80 12.28
C PHE A 36 -6.84 -20.59 11.02
N ILE A 37 -7.88 -20.17 10.31
CA ILE A 37 -8.33 -20.77 9.05
C ILE A 37 -7.49 -20.30 7.86
N ASP A 38 -7.00 -19.05 7.87
CA ASP A 38 -6.15 -18.52 6.80
C ASP A 38 -4.84 -19.33 6.61
N ASP A 39 -4.31 -19.96 7.67
CA ASP A 39 -3.15 -20.86 7.61
C ASP A 39 -3.49 -22.29 7.11
N PHE A 40 -4.76 -22.69 7.08
CA PHE A 40 -5.20 -24.03 6.67
C PHE A 40 -5.62 -24.14 5.19
N ASP A 41 -5.89 -23.03 4.51
CA ASP A 41 -6.24 -23.04 3.08
C ASP A 41 -5.06 -23.51 2.20
N ASP A 42 -3.82 -23.31 2.65
CA ASP A 42 -2.61 -23.84 1.99
C ASP A 42 -2.44 -25.37 2.12
N ILE A 43 -3.18 -26.04 3.01
CA ILE A 43 -3.10 -27.51 3.18
C ILE A 43 -3.97 -28.23 2.14
N SER A 44 -4.99 -27.57 1.58
CA SER A 44 -5.86 -28.17 0.55
C SER A 44 -5.14 -28.43 -0.77
N ASP A 45 -4.14 -27.60 -1.10
CA ASP A 45 -3.29 -27.77 -2.28
C ASP A 45 -2.26 -28.90 -2.14
N ILE A 46 -1.91 -29.30 -0.91
CA ILE A 46 -0.94 -30.39 -0.65
C ILE A 46 -1.58 -31.78 -0.85
N PHE A 47 -2.90 -31.91 -0.72
CA PHE A 47 -3.59 -33.21 -0.79
C PHE A 47 -4.25 -33.54 -2.15
N ASN A 48 -4.32 -32.58 -3.08
CA ASN A 48 -4.97 -32.81 -4.39
C ASN A 48 -4.04 -33.32 -5.50
N ASP A 49 -2.72 -33.28 -5.33
CA ASP A 49 -1.76 -33.73 -6.37
C ASP A 49 -1.47 -35.26 -6.34
N SER A 50 -2.26 -36.07 -5.62
CA SER A 50 -1.97 -37.51 -5.48
C SER A 50 -3.09 -38.47 -5.89
N ASN A 51 -4.24 -38.00 -6.40
CA ASN A 51 -5.35 -38.92 -6.75
C ASN A 51 -6.14 -38.51 -8.03
N ASN A 52 -5.48 -38.32 -9.18
CA ASN A 52 -6.25 -38.37 -10.44
C ASN A 52 -5.39 -38.79 -11.65
N ASP A 53 -4.93 -40.03 -11.61
CA ASP A 53 -4.76 -40.79 -12.86
C ASP A 53 -6.15 -41.20 -13.38
N ASP A 54 -6.35 -41.00 -14.68
CA ASP A 54 -7.38 -41.58 -15.55
C ASP A 54 -8.66 -40.76 -15.87
N ASN A 55 -8.54 -40.00 -16.96
CA ASN A 55 -9.50 -39.90 -18.08
C ASN A 55 -10.82 -39.11 -17.88
N ASP A 56 -10.79 -37.82 -18.22
CA ASP A 56 -11.87 -37.22 -19.04
C ASP A 56 -11.32 -36.08 -19.92
N ASP A 57 -11.00 -36.43 -21.17
CA ASP A 57 -10.90 -35.49 -22.28
C ASP A 57 -12.25 -34.75 -22.41
N ARG A 58 -12.39 -33.60 -21.74
CA ARG A 58 -13.29 -32.49 -22.14
C ARG A 58 -13.05 -31.23 -21.29
N LYS A 59 -12.47 -30.23 -21.96
CA LYS A 59 -12.41 -28.78 -21.65
C LYS A 59 -11.13 -28.32 -20.92
N ASP A 60 -10.00 -28.37 -21.61
CA ASP A 60 -9.37 -27.11 -22.03
C ASP A 60 -10.38 -26.07 -22.55
N GLN A 61 -10.31 -24.87 -21.97
CA GLN A 61 -11.13 -23.65 -22.16
C GLN A 61 -12.20 -23.43 -21.07
N ASP A 62 -11.96 -22.37 -20.30
CA ASP A 62 -12.91 -21.58 -19.51
C ASP A 62 -13.15 -21.97 -18.04
N GLN A 63 -12.15 -21.79 -17.16
CA GLN A 63 -12.40 -21.43 -15.74
C GLN A 63 -11.53 -20.29 -15.15
N ASP A 64 -10.75 -19.55 -15.95
CA ASP A 64 -10.16 -18.26 -15.53
C ASP A 64 -11.13 -17.10 -15.73
N ASN A 65 -12.42 -17.35 -15.48
CA ASN A 65 -13.50 -16.39 -15.69
C ASN A 65 -14.47 -16.38 -14.53
N ASP A 66 -13.95 -16.39 -13.30
CA ASP A 66 -14.73 -16.04 -12.11
C ASP A 66 -14.86 -14.51 -11.98
N GLN A 67 -15.33 -13.88 -13.06
CA GLN A 67 -16.05 -12.60 -12.96
C GLN A 67 -17.45 -12.85 -12.42
N ASN A 68 -17.62 -13.34 -11.18
CA ASN A 68 -18.84 -13.12 -10.39
C ASN A 68 -18.78 -13.64 -8.93
N GLY A 69 -17.76 -13.27 -8.16
CA GLY A 69 -17.86 -13.25 -6.71
C GLY A 69 -18.63 -12.00 -6.24
N SER A 70 -19.95 -12.08 -6.12
CA SER A 70 -20.78 -11.00 -5.62
C SER A 70 -20.40 -10.58 -4.19
N ASP A 71 -20.14 -9.27 -4.02
CA ASP A 71 -20.62 -8.46 -2.88
C ASP A 71 -19.72 -8.15 -1.68
N ARG A 72 -18.39 -7.98 -1.84
CA ARG A 72 -17.57 -7.31 -0.78
C ARG A 72 -16.44 -6.39 -1.25
N GLY A 73 -16.44 -5.94 -2.50
CA GLY A 73 -15.37 -5.05 -2.99
C GLY A 73 -13.98 -5.67 -2.84
N GLN A 74 -13.84 -7.00 -2.95
CA GLN A 74 -12.56 -7.70 -2.92
C GLN A 74 -12.37 -8.49 -4.22
N ARG A 75 -11.21 -8.37 -4.87
CA ARG A 75 -10.80 -9.15 -6.04
C ARG A 75 -9.39 -9.69 -5.83
N ARG A 76 -9.14 -10.94 -6.18
CA ARG A 76 -7.89 -11.65 -5.91
C ARG A 76 -7.41 -12.36 -7.19
N GLY A 77 -6.10 -12.32 -7.44
CA GLY A 77 -5.40 -13.07 -8.47
C GLY A 77 -5.10 -14.51 -8.05
N SER A 78 -4.20 -15.13 -8.79
CA SER A 78 -3.68 -16.48 -8.66
C SER A 78 -2.25 -16.44 -8.09
N ARG A 79 -1.50 -17.55 -8.15
CA ARG A 79 -0.07 -17.56 -7.75
C ARG A 79 0.89 -17.22 -8.90
N GLY A 80 0.38 -16.74 -10.04
CA GLY A 80 1.19 -16.35 -11.17
C GLY A 80 0.79 -14.97 -11.67
N ASN A 81 1.49 -14.48 -12.69
CA ASN A 81 1.35 -13.12 -13.18
C ASN A 81 -0.08 -12.83 -13.68
N ASP A 82 -0.77 -11.92 -13.01
CA ASP A 82 -2.16 -11.57 -13.24
C ASP A 82 -2.34 -10.14 -13.79
N THR A 83 -3.51 -9.91 -14.39
CA THR A 83 -3.97 -8.55 -14.71
C THR A 83 -5.32 -8.34 -14.06
N ILE A 84 -5.34 -7.54 -13.00
CA ILE A 84 -6.52 -7.23 -12.21
C ILE A 84 -6.93 -5.80 -12.49
N VAL A 85 -8.20 -5.61 -12.85
CA VAL A 85 -8.75 -4.28 -13.14
C VAL A 85 -10.00 -4.07 -12.30
N GLY A 86 -10.00 -3.07 -11.43
CA GLY A 86 -11.10 -2.64 -10.57
C GLY A 86 -12.25 -1.97 -11.32
N SER A 87 -13.07 -1.23 -10.59
CA SER A 87 -14.27 -0.56 -11.10
C SER A 87 -14.30 0.92 -10.71
N ASN A 88 -15.48 1.48 -10.45
CA ASN A 88 -15.60 2.86 -9.99
C ASN A 88 -15.97 2.92 -8.49
N ARG A 89 -15.67 1.85 -7.76
CA ARG A 89 -16.05 1.63 -6.36
C ARG A 89 -14.77 1.47 -5.57
N ASN A 90 -14.86 1.74 -4.28
CA ASN A 90 -13.80 1.41 -3.35
C ASN A 90 -13.66 -0.12 -3.27
N GLU A 91 -12.50 -0.63 -3.64
CA GLU A 91 -12.19 -2.05 -3.75
C GLU A 91 -10.87 -2.40 -3.06
N THR A 92 -10.69 -3.67 -2.73
CA THR A 92 -9.43 -4.28 -2.32
C THR A 92 -9.03 -5.27 -3.40
N LEU A 93 -7.90 -5.04 -4.05
CA LEU A 93 -7.38 -5.84 -5.16
C LEU A 93 -6.07 -6.49 -4.71
N ARG A 94 -5.91 -7.80 -4.92
CA ARG A 94 -4.76 -8.59 -4.45
C ARG A 94 -4.14 -9.40 -5.57
N GLY A 95 -2.85 -9.22 -5.84
CA GLY A 95 -2.08 -9.98 -6.84
C GLY A 95 -1.70 -11.38 -6.35
N LEU A 96 -1.05 -11.43 -5.17
CA LEU A 96 -0.51 -12.59 -4.45
C LEU A 96 0.94 -12.94 -4.81
N GLN A 97 1.17 -13.77 -5.82
CA GLN A 97 2.51 -14.21 -6.23
C GLN A 97 2.61 -14.04 -7.74
N GLY A 98 3.82 -13.79 -8.23
CA GLY A 98 4.05 -13.48 -9.64
C GLY A 98 4.08 -11.98 -9.87
N ASP A 99 4.46 -11.59 -11.09
CA ASP A 99 4.56 -10.18 -11.45
C ASP A 99 3.19 -9.69 -11.94
N ASP A 100 2.48 -8.97 -11.10
CA ASP A 100 1.09 -8.61 -11.29
C ASP A 100 0.91 -7.19 -11.81
N ARG A 101 -0.19 -6.98 -12.53
CA ARG A 101 -0.64 -5.66 -12.95
C ARG A 101 -2.02 -5.37 -12.38
N ILE A 102 -2.10 -4.40 -11.47
CA ILE A 102 -3.33 -4.04 -10.77
C ILE A 102 -3.72 -2.59 -11.07
N ASP A 103 -4.96 -2.38 -11.51
CA ASP A 103 -5.53 -1.06 -11.85
C ASP A 103 -6.82 -0.80 -11.07
N GLY A 104 -6.78 0.08 -10.07
CA GLY A 104 -7.91 0.44 -9.19
C GLY A 104 -9.02 1.23 -9.89
N ARG A 105 -8.66 2.03 -10.90
CA ARG A 105 -9.50 2.98 -11.65
C ARG A 105 -10.09 4.13 -10.83
N ASN A 106 -11.31 4.02 -10.31
CA ASN A 106 -11.88 5.10 -9.50
C ASN A 106 -12.39 4.51 -8.20
N GLY A 107 -12.25 5.27 -7.13
CA GLY A 107 -12.62 4.79 -5.80
C GLY A 107 -11.47 5.06 -4.86
N ASN A 108 -11.70 4.88 -3.57
CA ASN A 108 -10.59 4.81 -2.63
C ASN A 108 -10.24 3.33 -2.47
N ASP A 109 -9.25 2.89 -3.22
CA ASP A 109 -8.91 1.48 -3.36
C ASP A 109 -7.75 1.08 -2.46
N THR A 110 -7.67 -0.21 -2.16
CA THR A 110 -6.51 -0.84 -1.54
C THR A 110 -5.94 -1.87 -2.51
N LEU A 111 -4.75 -1.63 -3.01
CA LEU A 111 -4.06 -2.52 -3.95
C LEU A 111 -2.90 -3.19 -3.20
N LEU A 112 -2.84 -4.52 -3.25
CA LEU A 112 -1.75 -5.31 -2.70
C LEU A 112 -1.14 -6.12 -3.84
N GLY A 113 0.13 -5.86 -4.15
CA GLY A 113 0.90 -6.58 -5.16
C GLY A 113 1.16 -8.01 -4.69
N GLY A 114 2.03 -8.15 -3.70
CA GLY A 114 2.35 -9.44 -3.11
C GLY A 114 3.82 -9.78 -3.32
N ALA A 115 4.09 -10.98 -3.80
CA ALA A 115 5.45 -11.40 -4.13
C ALA A 115 5.67 -11.39 -5.63
N GLY A 116 6.64 -10.63 -6.11
CA GLY A 116 6.93 -10.46 -7.53
C GLY A 116 7.17 -9.00 -7.86
N ASP A 117 7.57 -8.72 -9.09
CA ASP A 117 7.81 -7.33 -9.52
C ASP A 117 6.49 -6.72 -10.03
N ASP A 118 5.74 -6.06 -9.15
CA ASP A 118 4.36 -5.66 -9.41
C ASP A 118 4.22 -4.26 -10.01
N THR A 119 3.11 -4.03 -10.73
CA THR A 119 2.69 -2.69 -11.16
C THR A 119 1.32 -2.35 -10.62
N LEU A 120 1.26 -1.36 -9.72
CA LEU A 120 0.04 -0.93 -9.04
C LEU A 120 -0.36 0.49 -9.45
N LEU A 121 -1.58 0.66 -9.95
CA LEU A 121 -2.15 1.95 -10.37
C LEU A 121 -3.42 2.25 -9.57
N GLY A 122 -3.36 3.21 -8.63
CA GLY A 122 -4.55 3.68 -7.90
C GLY A 122 -5.51 4.44 -8.81
N ASN A 123 -4.96 5.40 -9.56
CA ASN A 123 -5.66 6.34 -10.43
C ASN A 123 -6.48 7.37 -9.63
N ASN A 124 -7.81 7.36 -9.68
CA ASN A 124 -8.60 8.44 -9.06
C ASN A 124 -9.15 8.03 -7.71
N GLY A 125 -8.83 8.81 -6.68
CA GLY A 125 -9.34 8.64 -5.33
C GLY A 125 -8.21 8.65 -4.32
N ASN A 126 -8.52 8.41 -3.05
CA ASN A 126 -7.49 8.32 -2.02
C ASN A 126 -7.14 6.85 -1.82
N ASP A 127 -6.08 6.42 -2.48
CA ASP A 127 -5.73 5.01 -2.60
C ASP A 127 -4.66 4.59 -1.58
N ARG A 128 -4.60 3.29 -1.32
CA ARG A 128 -3.55 2.65 -0.53
C ARG A 128 -2.92 1.55 -1.38
N LEU A 129 -1.65 1.71 -1.73
CA LEU A 129 -0.89 0.78 -2.56
C LEU A 129 0.24 0.17 -1.72
N LEU A 130 0.35 -1.16 -1.76
CA LEU A 130 1.41 -1.93 -1.13
C LEU A 130 2.03 -2.85 -2.18
N GLY A 131 3.30 -2.63 -2.52
CA GLY A 131 4.06 -3.52 -3.39
C GLY A 131 4.34 -4.87 -2.70
N GLU A 132 4.76 -4.78 -1.44
CA GLU A 132 5.15 -5.89 -0.57
C GLU A 132 6.56 -6.41 -0.87
N SER A 133 6.75 -7.40 -1.75
CA SER A 133 8.09 -7.95 -2.01
C SER A 133 8.38 -8.09 -3.49
N GLY A 134 9.50 -7.52 -3.94
CA GLY A 134 9.89 -7.48 -5.34
C GLY A 134 10.29 -6.06 -5.72
N ASP A 135 10.76 -5.85 -6.95
CA ASP A 135 11.06 -4.52 -7.44
C ASP A 135 9.77 -3.91 -8.06
N ASP A 136 9.03 -3.14 -7.26
CA ASP A 136 7.66 -2.72 -7.59
C ASP A 136 7.55 -1.32 -8.22
N ALA A 137 6.50 -1.12 -9.02
CA ALA A 137 6.14 0.16 -9.62
C ALA A 137 4.75 0.62 -9.15
N LEU A 138 4.71 1.63 -8.28
CA LEU A 138 3.48 2.14 -7.65
C LEU A 138 3.17 3.57 -8.15
N SER A 139 1.93 3.79 -8.59
CA SER A 139 1.40 5.11 -8.94
C SER A 139 0.07 5.37 -8.22
N GLY A 140 0.05 6.35 -7.32
CA GLY A 140 -1.16 6.78 -6.60
C GLY A 140 -2.20 7.37 -7.54
N GLY A 141 -1.84 8.45 -8.23
CA GLY A 141 -2.69 9.09 -9.22
C GLY A 141 -3.25 10.42 -8.72
N ASP A 142 -4.55 10.65 -8.84
CA ASP A 142 -5.22 11.85 -8.35
C ASP A 142 -5.91 11.55 -7.02
N GLY A 143 -5.47 12.20 -5.94
CA GLY A 143 -6.16 12.15 -4.67
C GLY A 143 -5.24 12.37 -3.48
N ARG A 144 -5.23 11.44 -2.54
CA ARG A 144 -4.41 11.56 -1.33
C ARG A 144 -3.98 10.18 -0.93
N ASP A 145 -2.87 9.79 -1.51
CA ASP A 145 -2.53 8.39 -1.61
C ASP A 145 -1.50 8.00 -0.54
N ARG A 146 -1.48 6.71 -0.22
CA ARG A 146 -0.46 6.08 0.61
C ARG A 146 0.18 4.96 -0.18
N LEU A 147 1.47 5.09 -0.45
CA LEU A 147 2.25 4.12 -1.19
C LEU A 147 3.33 3.55 -0.27
N GLU A 148 3.44 2.23 -0.24
CA GLU A 148 4.50 1.48 0.44
C GLU A 148 5.10 0.49 -0.56
N GLY A 149 6.38 0.67 -0.90
CA GLY A 149 7.11 -0.23 -1.82
C GLY A 149 7.28 -1.59 -1.16
N GLY A 150 8.06 -1.63 -0.08
CA GLY A 150 8.19 -2.80 0.76
C GLY A 150 9.63 -3.30 0.77
N SER A 151 9.90 -4.47 0.20
CA SER A 151 11.27 -4.95 0.02
C SER A 151 11.59 -5.08 -1.46
N GLY A 152 12.70 -4.49 -1.90
CA GLY A 152 13.11 -4.47 -3.30
C GLY A 152 13.51 -3.06 -3.70
N ASN A 153 13.77 -2.84 -4.98
CA ASN A 153 14.10 -1.52 -5.50
C ASN A 153 12.86 -0.93 -6.16
N ASP A 154 12.14 -0.12 -5.41
CA ASP A 154 10.80 0.30 -5.79
C ASP A 154 10.79 1.68 -6.48
N VAL A 155 9.79 1.90 -7.31
CA VAL A 155 9.49 3.20 -7.92
C VAL A 155 8.11 3.67 -7.48
N LEU A 156 8.07 4.73 -6.68
CA LEU A 156 6.84 5.28 -6.12
C LEU A 156 6.56 6.67 -6.69
N VAL A 157 5.37 6.84 -7.28
CA VAL A 157 4.87 8.12 -7.78
C VAL A 157 3.55 8.46 -7.09
N GLY A 158 3.52 9.51 -6.27
CA GLY A 158 2.29 9.96 -5.58
C GLY A 158 1.25 10.45 -6.57
N GLY A 159 1.60 11.48 -7.33
CA GLY A 159 0.80 12.00 -8.43
C GLY A 159 0.29 13.41 -8.17
N ARG A 160 -1.03 13.60 -8.11
CA ARG A 160 -1.65 14.85 -7.66
C ARG A 160 -2.25 14.58 -6.30
N GLY A 161 -1.87 15.35 -5.29
CA GLY A 161 -2.42 15.06 -3.99
C GLY A 161 -1.69 15.70 -2.85
N ASN A 162 -1.88 15.19 -1.64
CA ASN A 162 -0.87 15.36 -0.61
C ASN A 162 -0.57 13.97 -0.10
N ASP A 163 0.38 13.33 -0.74
CA ASP A 163 0.58 11.89 -0.68
C ASP A 163 1.62 11.53 0.39
N ALA A 164 1.62 10.26 0.79
CA ALA A 164 2.62 9.71 1.69
C ALA A 164 3.26 8.49 1.03
N LEU A 165 4.56 8.55 0.80
CA LEU A 165 5.35 7.51 0.13
C LEU A 165 6.38 6.96 1.10
N ASN A 166 6.45 5.63 1.21
CA ASN A 166 7.47 4.89 1.95
C ASN A 166 8.15 3.90 1.00
N GLY A 167 9.44 4.09 0.71
CA GLY A 167 10.22 3.18 -0.13
C GLY A 167 10.28 1.79 0.48
N GLY A 168 10.81 1.71 1.70
CA GLY A 168 10.91 0.46 2.44
C GLY A 168 12.36 0.02 2.54
N ASN A 169 12.69 -1.20 2.13
CA ASN A 169 14.07 -1.66 2.08
C ASN A 169 14.52 -1.79 0.62
N GLY A 170 15.58 -1.11 0.24
CA GLY A 170 16.28 -1.34 -1.01
C GLY A 170 16.85 -0.07 -1.61
N ARG A 171 16.82 0.07 -2.93
CA ARG A 171 17.15 1.34 -3.59
C ARG A 171 15.90 1.86 -4.23
N ASP A 172 15.25 2.79 -3.54
CA ASP A 172 13.94 3.25 -3.96
C ASP A 172 14.04 4.58 -4.69
N THR A 173 13.11 4.83 -5.60
CA THR A 173 12.92 6.12 -6.26
C THR A 173 11.56 6.69 -5.89
N LEU A 174 11.55 7.80 -5.15
CA LEU A 174 10.34 8.43 -4.65
C LEU A 174 10.11 9.77 -5.34
N PHE A 175 8.92 9.93 -5.90
CA PHE A 175 8.46 11.14 -6.54
C PHE A 175 7.06 11.52 -6.04
N GLY A 176 6.97 12.60 -5.27
CA GLY A 176 5.67 13.10 -4.76
C GLY A 176 4.67 13.39 -5.87
N GLY A 177 5.16 13.92 -6.99
CA GLY A 177 4.40 14.06 -8.23
C GLY A 177 4.38 15.50 -8.73
N ASN A 178 3.28 15.87 -9.38
CA ASN A 178 3.19 17.13 -10.12
C ASN A 178 2.55 18.27 -9.34
N THR A 179 1.81 17.96 -8.29
CA THR A 179 1.17 18.94 -7.41
C THR A 179 0.96 18.32 -6.05
N GLY A 180 1.31 19.03 -4.98
CA GLY A 180 1.03 18.54 -3.65
C GLY A 180 1.94 19.10 -2.59
N ARG A 181 1.79 18.58 -1.39
CA ARG A 181 2.85 18.60 -0.40
C ARG A 181 2.91 17.20 0.14
N ASP A 182 3.92 16.49 -0.34
CA ASP A 182 4.03 15.07 -0.11
C ASP A 182 5.01 14.80 1.02
N ILE A 183 4.84 13.64 1.65
CA ILE A 183 5.74 13.13 2.69
C ILE A 183 6.47 11.94 2.09
N LEU A 184 7.79 12.04 2.01
CA LEU A 184 8.64 11.04 1.39
C LEU A 184 9.55 10.43 2.47
N LEU A 185 9.48 9.11 2.63
CA LEU A 185 10.31 8.31 3.53
C LEU A 185 11.05 7.28 2.68
N GLY A 186 12.39 7.37 2.61
CA GLY A 186 13.19 6.35 1.91
C GLY A 186 13.27 5.05 2.73
N ALA A 187 13.36 5.20 4.05
CA ALA A 187 13.59 4.17 5.03
C ALA A 187 14.98 3.52 4.91
N GLY A 188 15.04 2.27 4.46
CA GLY A 188 16.25 1.47 4.45
C GLY A 188 16.88 1.41 3.07
N GLY A 189 18.14 1.80 2.97
CA GLY A 189 18.93 1.61 1.75
C GLY A 189 19.28 2.94 1.07
N SER A 190 19.64 2.92 -0.21
CA SER A 190 20.25 4.10 -0.87
C SER A 190 19.28 4.71 -1.86
N ASP A 191 18.52 5.70 -1.41
CA ASP A 191 17.30 6.10 -2.09
C ASP A 191 17.49 7.33 -2.98
N THR A 192 16.56 7.55 -3.89
CA THR A 192 16.53 8.72 -4.77
C THR A 192 15.22 9.47 -4.61
N PHE A 193 15.31 10.73 -4.20
CA PHE A 193 14.17 11.63 -4.08
C PHE A 193 14.13 12.57 -5.28
N VAL A 194 13.02 12.55 -6.02
CA VAL A 194 12.86 13.33 -7.25
C VAL A 194 12.36 14.73 -6.92
N ALA A 195 13.13 15.74 -7.32
CA ALA A 195 12.80 17.16 -7.19
C ALA A 195 12.55 17.78 -8.57
N GLN A 196 11.36 18.37 -8.73
CA GLN A 196 11.00 19.13 -9.93
C GLN A 196 10.31 20.44 -9.58
N ARG A 197 10.29 21.36 -10.54
CA ARG A 197 9.62 22.65 -10.35
C ARG A 197 8.11 22.47 -10.28
N ARG A 198 7.46 23.30 -9.45
CA ARG A 198 6.00 23.38 -9.33
C ARG A 198 5.30 22.09 -8.89
N ALA A 199 6.05 21.07 -8.44
CA ALA A 199 5.48 19.92 -7.73
C ALA A 199 4.79 20.35 -6.43
N GLY A 200 5.29 21.43 -5.83
CA GLY A 200 4.94 21.83 -4.48
C GLY A 200 6.15 21.69 -3.57
N LEU A 201 5.94 21.83 -2.26
CA LEU A 201 7.02 21.66 -1.30
C LEU A 201 6.88 20.29 -0.66
N ASP A 202 7.66 19.32 -1.09
CA ASP A 202 7.62 17.99 -0.48
C ASP A 202 8.60 17.90 0.69
N GLN A 203 8.31 17.01 1.62
CA GLN A 203 9.07 16.81 2.83
C GLN A 203 9.74 15.44 2.80
N VAL A 204 11.07 15.42 2.74
CA VAL A 204 11.87 14.21 2.90
C VAL A 204 12.18 14.02 4.37
N VAL A 205 11.75 12.90 4.94
CA VAL A 205 11.71 12.70 6.38
C VAL A 205 13.05 12.24 6.96
N ASP A 206 13.79 11.42 6.21
CA ASP A 206 14.90 10.63 6.73
C ASP A 206 16.15 10.62 5.83
N TYR A 207 16.30 11.63 4.97
CA TYR A 207 17.45 11.76 4.07
C TYR A 207 18.81 11.52 4.74
N GLN A 208 19.59 10.59 4.20
CA GLN A 208 20.89 10.16 4.69
C GLN A 208 22.01 10.69 3.77
N ASP A 209 22.75 11.69 4.26
CA ASP A 209 23.89 12.28 3.55
C ASP A 209 24.96 11.23 3.18
N GLY A 210 25.42 11.26 1.93
CA GLY A 210 26.37 10.29 1.38
C GLY A 210 25.80 8.92 1.03
N GLN A 211 24.53 8.65 1.33
CA GLN A 211 23.82 7.41 0.97
C GLN A 211 22.70 7.68 -0.03
N ASP A 212 21.86 8.67 0.25
CA ASP A 212 20.71 9.03 -0.59
C ASP A 212 21.05 10.13 -1.59
N ARG A 213 20.26 10.19 -2.65
CA ARG A 213 20.43 11.13 -3.76
C ARG A 213 19.17 11.95 -3.99
N ILE A 214 19.37 13.16 -4.52
CA ILE A 214 18.28 14.01 -4.98
C ILE A 214 18.39 14.12 -6.50
N GLN A 215 17.38 13.61 -7.19
CA GLN A 215 17.28 13.69 -8.65
C GLN A 215 16.64 15.01 -9.05
N LEU A 216 17.29 15.71 -9.98
CA LEU A 216 16.89 17.03 -10.45
C LEU A 216 16.29 16.92 -11.85
N GLU A 217 14.96 16.91 -11.92
CA GLU A 217 14.21 16.74 -13.18
C GLU A 217 14.17 18.02 -14.01
N GLY A 218 15.00 18.08 -15.05
CA GLY A 218 15.14 19.26 -15.90
C GLY A 218 15.78 20.46 -15.18
N LEU A 219 16.46 20.23 -14.05
CA LEU A 219 17.13 21.26 -13.24
C LEU A 219 18.64 21.02 -13.18
N ALA A 220 19.39 22.08 -12.94
CA ALA A 220 20.82 22.02 -12.69
C ALA A 220 21.12 22.43 -11.25
N PHE A 221 22.07 21.76 -10.60
CA PHE A 221 22.51 22.07 -9.22
C PHE A 221 22.81 23.57 -9.02
N ARG A 222 23.42 24.24 -10.01
CA ARG A 222 23.74 25.68 -9.98
C ARG A 222 22.52 26.61 -9.86
N GLN A 223 21.31 26.11 -10.10
CA GLN A 223 20.06 26.87 -9.97
C GLN A 223 19.50 26.81 -8.56
N LEU A 224 19.94 25.84 -7.76
CA LEU A 224 19.42 25.60 -6.44
C LEU A 224 19.90 26.64 -5.43
N VAL A 225 19.01 26.98 -4.51
CA VAL A 225 19.30 27.72 -3.30
C VAL A 225 19.02 26.79 -2.12
N LEU A 226 20.06 26.52 -1.33
CA LEU A 226 19.96 25.71 -0.12
C LEU A 226 19.86 26.64 1.08
N THR A 227 18.70 26.68 1.73
CA THR A 227 18.42 27.57 2.85
C THR A 227 18.30 26.76 4.14
N GLN A 228 19.23 26.96 5.07
CA GLN A 228 19.12 26.39 6.41
C GLN A 228 17.89 26.95 7.12
N GLN A 229 17.09 26.06 7.69
CA GLN A 229 16.00 26.38 8.62
C GLN A 229 16.20 25.63 9.95
N THR A 230 15.39 25.95 10.96
CA THR A 230 15.54 25.40 12.31
C THR A 230 15.52 23.86 12.34
N ASN A 231 14.74 23.24 11.47
CA ASN A 231 14.49 21.79 11.49
C ASN A 231 15.00 21.05 10.25
N GLY A 232 15.87 21.68 9.45
CA GLY A 232 16.31 21.07 8.19
C GLY A 232 16.71 22.08 7.14
N THR A 233 16.75 21.63 5.89
CA THR A 233 17.15 22.43 4.74
C THR A 233 16.03 22.56 3.74
N LEU A 234 15.69 23.80 3.38
CA LEU A 234 14.81 24.10 2.25
C LEU A 234 15.66 24.19 0.97
N ILE A 235 15.28 23.41 -0.03
CA ILE A 235 15.83 23.43 -1.40
C ILE A 235 14.83 24.15 -2.30
N SER A 236 15.27 25.20 -2.98
CA SER A 236 14.40 26.00 -3.85
C SER A 236 15.10 26.49 -5.11
N ILE A 237 14.30 26.96 -6.08
CA ILE A 237 14.76 27.75 -7.23
C ILE A 237 14.06 29.11 -7.20
N GLY A 238 14.80 30.17 -6.87
CA GLY A 238 14.20 31.49 -6.66
C GLY A 238 13.17 31.43 -5.53
N THR A 239 11.90 31.66 -5.86
CA THR A 239 10.77 31.57 -4.90
C THR A 239 10.02 30.24 -4.97
N ASP A 240 10.43 29.31 -5.83
CA ASP A 240 9.77 28.02 -6.06
C ASP A 240 10.38 26.98 -5.10
N PRO A 241 9.68 26.57 -4.02
CA PRO A 241 10.15 25.50 -3.16
C PRO A 241 10.12 24.16 -3.90
N LEU A 242 11.11 23.30 -3.65
CA LEU A 242 11.17 21.96 -4.22
C LEU A 242 11.03 20.91 -3.11
N LEU A 243 12.02 20.85 -2.21
CA LEU A 243 12.08 19.88 -1.12
C LEU A 243 12.43 20.55 0.20
N PHE A 244 11.93 20.00 1.29
CA PHE A 244 12.44 20.21 2.64
C PHE A 244 13.04 18.92 3.17
N LEU A 245 14.34 18.92 3.47
CA LEU A 245 15.02 17.79 4.09
C LEU A 245 15.01 17.95 5.60
N ASN A 246 14.28 17.09 6.30
CA ASN A 246 14.19 17.11 7.76
C ASN A 246 15.53 16.76 8.40
N GLY A 247 15.96 17.55 9.39
CA GLY A 247 17.16 17.27 10.19
C GLY A 247 18.49 17.43 9.45
N VAL A 248 18.49 17.67 8.15
CA VAL A 248 19.71 17.83 7.34
C VAL A 248 20.18 19.28 7.38
N ALA A 249 21.46 19.47 7.69
CA ALA A 249 22.09 20.78 7.63
C ALA A 249 22.44 21.15 6.18
N ALA A 250 22.19 22.40 5.78
CA ALA A 250 22.43 22.86 4.41
C ALA A 250 23.92 22.81 4.06
N THR A 251 24.80 22.87 5.07
CA THR A 251 26.26 22.74 4.92
C THR A 251 26.73 21.30 4.72
N ALA A 252 25.90 20.31 5.00
CA ALA A 252 26.22 18.91 4.71
C ALA A 252 26.09 18.61 3.21
N LEU A 253 25.13 19.26 2.54
CA LEU A 253 24.85 19.05 1.13
C LEU A 253 25.91 19.68 0.22
N THR A 254 26.36 18.89 -0.75
CA THR A 254 27.31 19.21 -1.80
C THR A 254 26.71 18.92 -3.17
N SER A 255 27.41 19.26 -4.26
CA SER A 255 26.98 18.84 -5.60
C SER A 255 26.97 17.31 -5.78
N GLY A 256 27.69 16.57 -4.90
CA GLY A 256 27.77 15.12 -4.94
C GLY A 256 26.48 14.43 -4.52
N ASP A 257 25.55 15.14 -3.89
CA ASP A 257 24.28 14.60 -3.38
C ASP A 257 23.16 14.67 -4.43
N PHE A 258 23.38 15.45 -5.48
CA PHE A 258 22.41 15.69 -6.55
C PHE A 258 22.80 14.92 -7.80
N VAL A 259 21.80 14.38 -8.50
CA VAL A 259 21.94 13.82 -9.85
C VAL A 259 21.05 14.61 -10.81
N VAL A 260 21.48 14.81 -12.05
CA VAL A 260 20.68 15.48 -13.07
C VAL A 260 20.00 14.40 -13.91
N GLY A 261 18.67 14.49 -14.02
CA GLY A 261 17.86 13.68 -14.94
C GLY A 261 17.93 14.17 -16.38
#